data_AF-A0A239XDP5-F1
#
_entry.id   AF-A0A239XDP5-F1
#
_cell.length_a   1.000
_cell.length_b   1.000
_cell.length_c   1.000
_cell.angle_alpha   90.00
_cell.angle_beta   90.00
_cell.angle_gamma   90.00
#
_symmetry.space_group_name_H-M   'P 1'
#
loop_
_entity.id
_entity.type
_entity.pdbx_description
1 polymer ?
#
loop_
_entity_poly.entity_id
_entity_poly.type
_entity_poly.pdbx_seq_one_letter_code
_entity_poly.pdbx_strand_id
1 'polypeptide(L)'
;MKPAQTNVMKNTQSVRTFDDPKAQYIKLTPDFIDVYLPYFGDAQLTDATNADFKFRSKYSYDSKVDSNGNWTVTVIPENTTGVQEMIIEVNKSGTAFITVNSSRRSPAGYNGFIEN
;
A
#
# COMPACT_ATOMS: atom_id res chain seq x y z
N MET A 1 2.03 56.46 -11.04
CA MET A 1 2.49 55.22 -11.69
C MET A 1 2.53 54.10 -10.65
N LYS A 2 1.77 53.02 -10.86
CA LYS A 2 1.91 51.75 -10.12
C LYS A 2 1.95 50.62 -11.16
N PRO A 3 2.92 49.70 -11.10
CA PRO A 3 3.12 48.68 -12.12
C PRO A 3 2.12 47.52 -12.00
N ALA A 4 1.85 46.87 -13.13
CA ALA A 4 1.05 45.65 -13.26
C ALA A 4 1.69 44.50 -12.47
N GLN A 5 0.88 43.76 -11.71
CA GLN A 5 1.30 42.48 -11.15
C GLN A 5 1.03 41.37 -12.17
N THR A 6 2.11 40.84 -12.71
CA THR A 6 2.19 39.67 -13.57
C THR A 6 1.55 38.45 -12.90
N ASN A 7 0.66 37.78 -13.63
CA ASN A 7 0.17 36.46 -13.31
C ASN A 7 1.32 35.45 -13.44
N VAL A 8 1.90 35.03 -12.31
CA VAL A 8 2.77 33.85 -12.28
C VAL A 8 1.88 32.64 -12.04
N MET A 9 1.58 31.90 -13.11
CA MET A 9 1.12 30.52 -13.00
C MET A 9 2.18 29.76 -12.19
N LYS A 10 1.93 29.58 -10.89
CA LYS A 10 2.69 28.64 -10.08
C LYS A 10 2.33 27.26 -10.61
N ASN A 11 3.22 26.71 -11.42
CA ASN A 11 3.24 25.30 -11.75
C ASN A 11 3.50 24.54 -10.45
N THR A 12 2.46 24.37 -9.64
CA THR A 12 2.48 23.49 -8.48
C THR A 12 2.37 22.08 -9.03
N GLN A 13 3.46 21.60 -9.64
CA GLN A 13 3.75 20.19 -9.57
C GLN A 13 3.90 19.91 -8.08
N SER A 14 2.88 19.25 -7.56
CA SER A 14 2.73 18.92 -6.16
C SER A 14 3.93 18.08 -5.72
N VAL A 15 4.97 18.73 -5.22
CA VAL A 15 5.92 18.13 -4.29
C VAL A 15 5.11 17.86 -3.01
N ARG A 16 4.31 16.80 -3.03
CA ARG A 16 3.78 16.23 -1.80
C ARG A 16 4.98 15.58 -1.14
N THR A 17 5.47 16.24 -0.11
CA THR A 17 6.48 15.75 0.82
C THR A 17 6.22 14.28 1.19
N PHE A 18 7.11 13.38 0.75
CA PHE A 18 7.13 11.95 1.11
C PHE A 18 7.82 11.70 2.47
N ASP A 19 7.80 12.67 3.38
CA ASP A 19 8.38 12.56 4.74
C ASP A 19 7.28 12.47 5.80
N ASP A 20 6.26 11.64 5.56
CA ASP A 20 5.41 11.16 6.65
C ASP A 20 5.91 9.77 7.09
N PRO A 21 6.56 9.64 8.26
CA PRO A 21 6.96 8.34 8.81
C PRO A 21 5.76 7.41 9.11
N LYS A 22 4.52 7.86 8.86
CA LYS A 22 3.27 7.09 8.94
C LYS A 22 2.60 6.81 7.59
N ALA A 23 3.24 7.10 6.45
CA ALA A 23 2.68 6.76 5.15
C ALA A 23 2.55 5.23 5.05
N GLN A 24 1.32 4.72 5.09
CA GLN A 24 1.04 3.30 4.85
C GLN A 24 1.43 2.94 3.41
N TYR A 25 2.19 1.88 3.20
CA TYR A 25 2.68 1.51 1.88
C TYR A 25 2.85 0.00 1.70
N ILE A 26 2.81 -0.40 0.42
CA ILE A 26 3.39 -1.65 -0.07
C ILE A 26 4.38 -1.27 -1.16
N LYS A 27 5.64 -1.65 -1.00
CA LYS A 27 6.68 -1.47 -2.01
C LYS A 27 7.10 -2.83 -2.54
N LEU A 28 6.86 -3.04 -3.82
CA LEU A 28 7.32 -4.21 -4.55
C LEU A 28 8.63 -3.87 -5.26
N THR A 29 9.62 -4.74 -5.12
CA THR A 29 10.87 -4.71 -5.88
C THR A 29 11.14 -6.09 -6.44
N PRO A 30 12.00 -6.25 -7.45
CA PRO A 30 12.33 -7.58 -7.98
C PRO A 30 12.78 -8.59 -6.92
N ASP A 31 13.40 -8.12 -5.82
CA ASP A 31 14.01 -8.98 -4.81
C ASP A 31 13.17 -9.15 -3.54
N PHE A 32 12.38 -8.15 -3.18
CA PHE A 32 11.65 -8.12 -1.91
C PHE A 32 10.38 -7.28 -1.97
N ILE A 33 9.46 -7.59 -1.08
CA ILE A 33 8.33 -6.75 -0.70
C ILE A 33 8.63 -6.10 0.64
N ASP A 34 8.32 -4.81 0.75
CA ASP A 34 8.45 -4.00 1.97
C ASP A 34 7.07 -3.41 2.28
N VAL A 35 6.53 -3.72 3.46
CA VAL A 35 5.16 -3.43 3.84
C VAL A 35 5.14 -2.67 5.15
N TYR A 36 4.36 -1.59 5.16
CA TYR A 36 3.90 -0.94 6.38
C TYR A 36 2.41 -0.62 6.25
N LEU A 37 1.57 -1.44 6.87
CA LEU A 37 0.12 -1.24 6.91
C LEU A 37 -0.36 -1.26 8.36
N PRO A 38 -0.87 -0.13 8.88
CA PRO A 38 -1.41 -0.07 10.23
C PRO A 38 -2.57 -1.05 10.39
N TYR A 39 -2.60 -1.79 11.49
CA TYR A 39 -3.68 -2.72 11.79
C TYR A 39 -4.26 -2.39 13.15
N PHE A 40 -5.51 -1.93 13.15
CA PHE A 40 -6.17 -1.45 14.36
C PHE A 40 -6.93 -2.55 15.11
N GLY A 41 -7.01 -3.76 14.53
CA GLY A 41 -7.56 -4.95 15.17
C GLY A 41 -9.02 -4.88 15.61
N ASP A 42 -9.51 -6.02 16.09
CA ASP A 42 -10.72 -6.11 16.92
C ASP A 42 -10.32 -5.94 18.40
N ALA A 43 -11.25 -5.47 19.25
CA ALA A 43 -11.02 -5.01 20.63
C ALA A 43 -10.34 -6.00 21.63
N GLN A 44 -9.96 -7.20 21.19
CA GLN A 44 -9.44 -8.30 22.01
C GLN A 44 -7.90 -8.41 22.05
N LEU A 45 -7.15 -7.60 21.29
CA LEU A 45 -5.69 -7.60 21.36
C LEU A 45 -5.22 -6.74 22.54
N THR A 46 -4.96 -7.39 23.68
CA THR A 46 -4.49 -6.75 24.92
C THR A 46 -3.04 -6.26 24.86
N ASP A 47 -2.25 -6.73 23.89
CA ASP A 47 -0.87 -6.31 23.66
C ASP A 47 -0.81 -5.28 22.52
N ALA A 48 -1.01 -4.02 22.89
CA ALA A 48 -1.07 -2.86 21.99
C ALA A 48 0.26 -2.50 21.30
N THR A 49 1.32 -3.31 21.41
CA THR A 49 2.68 -2.83 21.12
C THR A 49 3.19 -3.06 19.71
N ASN A 50 2.58 -3.89 18.85
CA ASN A 50 2.98 -4.03 17.42
C ASN A 50 1.85 -4.70 16.59
N ALA A 51 0.68 -4.08 16.55
CA ALA A 51 -0.46 -4.64 15.83
C ALA A 51 -0.29 -4.57 14.30
N ASP A 52 0.48 -3.62 13.78
CA ASP A 52 0.69 -3.37 12.35
C ASP A 52 1.19 -4.57 11.54
N PHE A 53 0.84 -4.62 10.27
CA PHE A 53 1.54 -5.44 9.28
C PHE A 53 2.78 -4.68 8.82
N LYS A 54 3.91 -4.92 9.50
CA LYS A 54 5.19 -4.32 9.17
C LYS A 54 6.23 -5.41 8.92
N PHE A 55 6.66 -5.57 7.67
CA PHE A 55 7.65 -6.58 7.32
C PHE A 55 8.36 -6.28 6.02
N ARG A 56 9.53 -6.89 5.86
CA ARG A 56 10.26 -6.97 4.58
C ARG A 56 10.64 -8.41 4.32
N SER A 57 10.30 -8.92 3.16
CA SER A 57 10.48 -10.35 2.84
C SER A 57 10.72 -10.56 1.36
N LYS A 58 11.38 -11.67 1.02
CA LYS A 58 11.22 -12.27 -0.32
C LYS A 58 9.76 -12.69 -0.51
N TYR A 59 9.34 -12.78 -1.75
CA TYR A 59 7.97 -13.15 -2.07
C TYR A 59 7.89 -13.87 -3.40
N SER A 60 6.86 -14.70 -3.55
CA SER A 60 6.36 -15.14 -4.84
C SER A 60 5.07 -14.40 -5.16
N TYR A 61 4.71 -14.33 -6.44
CA TYR A 61 3.44 -13.75 -6.85
C TYR A 61 2.83 -14.48 -8.05
N ASP A 62 1.50 -14.43 -8.12
CA ASP A 62 0.72 -14.75 -9.31
C ASP A 62 -0.08 -13.51 -9.72
N SER A 63 -0.31 -13.32 -11.01
CA SER A 63 -1.07 -12.16 -11.50
C SER A 63 -2.04 -12.57 -12.60
N LYS A 64 -3.28 -12.07 -12.50
CA LYS A 64 -4.33 -12.27 -13.49
C LYS A 64 -4.86 -10.93 -13.95
N VAL A 65 -5.27 -10.88 -15.21
CA VAL A 65 -5.92 -9.71 -15.79
C VAL A 65 -7.31 -10.15 -16.25
N ASP A 66 -8.34 -9.41 -15.83
CA ASP A 66 -9.71 -9.67 -16.28
C ASP A 66 -9.97 -9.10 -17.68
N SER A 67 -11.14 -9.40 -18.25
CA SER A 67 -11.55 -8.85 -19.56
C SER A 67 -11.71 -7.33 -19.57
N ASN A 68 -11.85 -6.72 -18.40
CA ASN A 68 -11.94 -5.28 -18.22
C ASN A 68 -10.56 -4.64 -18.03
N GLY A 69 -9.47 -5.41 -18.06
CA GLY A 69 -8.09 -4.95 -17.89
C GLY A 69 -7.74 -4.56 -16.44
N ASN A 70 -8.51 -5.03 -15.45
CA ASN A 70 -8.14 -4.92 -14.04
C ASN A 70 -7.19 -6.07 -13.70
N TRP A 71 -6.21 -5.77 -12.85
CA TRP A 71 -5.23 -6.73 -12.37
C TRP A 71 -5.64 -7.26 -11.00
N THR A 72 -5.46 -8.55 -10.79
CA THR A 72 -5.44 -9.17 -9.46
C THR A 72 -4.06 -9.79 -9.27
N VAL A 73 -3.32 -9.31 -8.29
CA VAL A 73 -1.98 -9.80 -7.94
C VAL A 73 -2.05 -10.45 -6.57
N THR A 74 -1.74 -11.74 -6.49
CA THR A 74 -1.62 -12.47 -5.23
C THR A 74 -0.15 -12.56 -4.87
N VAL A 75 0.23 -12.03 -3.71
CA VAL A 75 1.60 -12.02 -3.19
C VAL A 75 1.69 -12.91 -1.96
N ILE A 76 2.65 -13.83 -1.96
CA ILE A 76 2.93 -14.74 -0.84
C ILE A 76 4.33 -14.43 -0.31
N PRO A 77 4.46 -13.79 0.86
CA PRO A 77 5.76 -13.47 1.42
C PRO A 77 6.34 -14.69 2.17
N GLU A 78 7.63 -14.97 1.98
CA GLU A 78 8.27 -16.18 2.50
C GLU A 78 8.56 -16.15 4.01
N ASN A 79 9.01 -15.00 4.53
CA ASN A 79 9.56 -14.89 5.88
C ASN A 79 8.80 -13.85 6.71
N THR A 80 7.50 -14.09 6.95
CA THR A 80 6.70 -13.22 7.82
C THR A 80 6.10 -13.99 8.99
N THR A 81 5.98 -13.32 10.13
CA THR A 81 5.26 -13.85 11.29
C THR A 81 3.77 -13.56 11.16
N GLY A 82 3.11 -14.32 10.28
CA GLY A 82 1.66 -14.45 10.26
C GLY A 82 0.93 -13.80 9.08
N VAL A 83 1.59 -13.14 8.13
CA VAL A 83 0.95 -12.78 6.85
C VAL A 83 1.08 -13.95 5.90
N GLN A 84 -0.05 -14.51 5.50
CA GLN A 84 -0.09 -15.70 4.64
C GLN A 84 -0.13 -15.30 3.17
N GLU A 85 -0.93 -14.30 2.83
CA GLU A 85 -1.04 -13.77 1.49
C GLU A 85 -1.55 -12.33 1.50
N MET A 86 -1.28 -11.62 0.42
CA MET A 86 -1.89 -10.33 0.10
C MET A 86 -2.48 -10.39 -1.29
N ILE A 87 -3.72 -9.95 -1.43
CA ILE A 87 -4.43 -9.84 -2.70
C ILE A 87 -4.52 -8.36 -3.04
N ILE A 88 -3.96 -7.96 -4.18
CA ILE A 88 -3.92 -6.58 -4.66
C ILE A 88 -4.71 -6.51 -5.96
N GLU A 89 -5.85 -5.84 -5.92
CA GLU A 89 -6.70 -5.61 -7.08
C GLU A 89 -6.48 -4.18 -7.58
N VAL A 90 -6.00 -4.02 -8.80
CA VAL A 90 -5.71 -2.72 -9.42
C VAL A 90 -6.61 -2.51 -10.61
N ASN A 91 -7.39 -1.44 -10.58
CA ASN A 91 -8.23 -1.08 -11.72
C ASN A 91 -7.44 -0.25 -12.76
N LYS A 92 -8.04 -0.01 -13.92
CA LYS A 92 -7.45 0.81 -15.00
C LYS A 92 -7.11 2.25 -14.61
N SER A 93 -7.74 2.81 -13.58
CA SER A 93 -7.41 4.15 -13.08
C SER A 93 -6.23 4.15 -12.10
N GLY A 94 -5.64 2.98 -11.82
CA GLY A 94 -4.53 2.82 -10.87
C GLY A 94 -4.97 2.81 -9.41
N THR A 95 -6.28 2.76 -9.12
CA THR A 95 -6.80 2.54 -7.77
C THR A 95 -6.56 1.09 -7.39
N ALA A 96 -6.05 0.89 -6.17
CA ALA A 96 -5.74 -0.42 -5.63
C ALA A 96 -6.62 -0.73 -4.42
N PHE A 97 -7.16 -1.95 -4.38
CA PHE A 97 -7.81 -2.56 -3.23
C PHE A 97 -6.92 -3.69 -2.74
N ILE A 98 -6.58 -3.68 -1.46
CA ILE A 98 -5.60 -4.61 -0.88
C ILE A 98 -6.30 -5.38 0.23
N THR A 99 -6.23 -6.70 0.18
CA THR A 99 -6.61 -7.58 1.28
C THR A 99 -5.38 -8.28 1.83
N VAL A 100 -5.17 -8.19 3.15
CA VAL A 100 -4.11 -8.91 3.86
C VAL A 100 -4.73 -10.04 4.65
N ASN A 101 -4.39 -11.28 4.30
CA ASN A 101 -4.83 -12.46 5.03
C ASN A 101 -3.74 -12.90 6.00
N SER A 102 -4.14 -13.14 7.25
CA SER A 102 -3.22 -13.44 8.34
C SER A 102 -3.69 -14.63 9.17
N SER A 103 -2.73 -15.41 9.68
CA SER A 103 -2.99 -16.50 10.63
C SER A 103 -3.07 -16.04 12.09
N ARG A 104 -2.70 -14.79 12.37
CA ARG A 104 -2.63 -14.23 13.73
C ARG A 104 -3.61 -13.08 13.95
N ARG A 105 -4.25 -12.60 12.89
CA ARG A 105 -5.12 -11.42 12.85
C ARG A 105 -6.29 -11.68 11.92
N SER A 106 -7.43 -11.03 12.17
CA SER A 106 -8.53 -11.00 11.21
C SER A 106 -8.04 -10.40 9.88
N PRO A 107 -8.54 -10.86 8.72
CA PRO A 107 -8.26 -10.24 7.43
C PRO A 107 -8.47 -8.73 7.46
N ALA A 108 -7.57 -7.97 6.83
CA ALA A 108 -7.63 -6.52 6.81
C ALA A 108 -7.64 -5.98 5.37
N GLY A 109 -8.48 -4.96 5.14
CA GLY A 109 -8.63 -4.30 3.84
C GLY A 109 -8.04 -2.90 3.83
N TYR A 110 -7.40 -2.52 2.72
CA TYR A 110 -6.83 -1.19 2.49
C TYR A 110 -7.17 -0.69 1.09
N ASN A 111 -7.27 0.63 0.93
CA ASN A 111 -7.41 1.29 -0.35
C ASN A 111 -6.18 2.15 -0.62
N GLY A 112 -5.71 2.16 -1.86
CA GLY A 112 -4.55 2.95 -2.27
C GLY A 112 -4.56 3.27 -3.75
N PHE A 113 -3.43 3.77 -4.23
CA PHE A 113 -3.18 4.01 -5.64
C PHE A 113 -1.76 3.55 -5.97
N ILE A 114 -1.55 3.10 -7.20
CA ILE A 114 -0.22 2.78 -7.69
C ILE A 114 0.53 4.08 -8.00
N GLU A 115 1.74 4.20 -7.46
CA GLU A 115 2.69 5.28 -7.72
C GLU A 115 4.05 4.70 -8.12
N ASN A 116 4.85 5.51 -8.84
CA ASN A 116 6.19 5.15 -9.33
C ASN A 116 7.29 5.82 -8.50
#